data_AF-A0A845M973-F1
#
_entry.id   AF-A0A845M973-F1
#
_cell.length_a   1.000
_cell.length_b   1.000
_cell.length_c   1.000
_cell.angle_alpha   90.00
_cell.angle_beta   90.00
_cell.angle_gamma   90.00
#
_symmetry.space_group_name_H-M   'P 1'
#
loop_
_entity.id
_entity.type
_entity.pdbx_description
1 polymer ?
#
loop_
_entity_poly.entity_id
_entity_poly.type
_entity_poly.pdbx_seq_one_letter_code
_entity_poly.pdbx_strand_id
1 'polypeptide(L)'
;MPLKTTQLAFAAAFPLLLTSTLTPAAAGEITGFDGAFGDGIIYIDTTENVTPPGIQSITGALNNDDFTSANGFSPSGVVNCLMASNDNVCNSPPGTGKRYKSWLQGPDGFDLRFLTAPSGGVTEYFNFGKVTNFSGARVAGFSFILGTGTGADFTPVAAGGADGVSFDNLVAATAKAGEWPTVTAGDLDQNPLQRFFFPGGLFGDGGQEGVTGFFSADDAGFEVVPDADLIRLDTGVFFNAEHLALFGDGLLDRTRLPEGLFWDDDGDPNTEAVLVA
;
A
#
# COMPACT_ATOMS: atom_id res chain seq x y z
N MET A 1 21.74 -2.11 -4.66
CA MET A 1 21.03 -0.83 -4.40
C MET A 1 20.33 -0.98 -3.05
N PRO A 2 20.27 0.05 -2.18
CA PRO A 2 19.56 -0.09 -0.92
C PRO A 2 18.05 -0.21 -1.15
N LEU A 3 17.41 -1.13 -0.45
CA LEU A 3 15.95 -1.28 -0.36
C LEU A 3 15.37 -0.07 0.40
N LYS A 4 14.21 0.44 -0.01
CA LYS A 4 13.51 1.46 0.78
C LYS A 4 12.81 0.81 1.95
N THR A 5 12.92 1.40 3.14
CA THR A 5 12.22 0.90 4.32
C THR A 5 11.03 1.81 4.61
N THR A 6 9.83 1.25 4.62
CA THR A 6 8.62 1.91 5.15
C THR A 6 8.37 1.32 6.53
N GLN A 7 8.32 2.14 7.57
CA GLN A 7 8.08 1.66 8.93
C GLN A 7 6.65 2.01 9.36
N LEU A 8 5.96 1.09 10.04
CA LEU A 8 4.68 1.40 10.67
C LEU A 8 4.91 1.43 12.18
N ALA A 9 4.68 2.60 12.76
CA ALA A 9 4.90 2.89 14.18
C ALA A 9 3.55 2.93 14.92
N PHE A 10 3.48 2.41 16.14
CA PHE A 10 2.29 2.51 16.98
C PHE A 10 2.57 3.26 18.29
N ALA A 11 1.63 4.04 18.81
CA ALA A 11 1.75 4.78 20.07
C ALA A 11 0.45 4.83 20.88
N ALA A 12 0.51 4.72 22.20
CA ALA A 12 -0.68 4.84 23.04
C ALA A 12 -1.06 6.31 23.29
N ALA A 13 -2.35 6.64 23.27
CA ALA A 13 -2.85 7.96 23.64
C ALA A 13 -3.16 8.04 25.15
N PHE A 14 -2.54 8.96 25.90
CA PHE A 14 -2.99 9.33 27.25
C PHE A 14 -2.80 10.83 27.54
N PRO A 15 -3.65 11.46 28.39
CA PRO A 15 -3.59 12.88 28.67
C PRO A 15 -2.40 13.21 29.58
N LEU A 16 -1.74 14.31 29.23
CA LEU A 16 -0.75 15.09 29.98
C LEU A 16 -0.52 14.68 31.45
N LEU A 17 0.54 13.91 31.70
CA LEU A 17 1.35 13.99 32.93
C LEU A 17 2.75 13.45 32.63
N LEU A 18 3.73 14.25 33.05
CA LEU A 18 5.13 14.20 32.65
C LEU A 18 5.86 13.00 33.29
N THR A 19 5.76 11.82 32.68
CA THR A 19 6.72 10.71 32.81
C THR A 19 6.74 9.96 31.48
N SER A 20 7.74 10.23 30.63
CA SER A 20 7.94 9.53 29.36
C SER A 20 8.52 8.13 29.58
N THR A 21 7.73 7.25 30.21
CA THR A 21 7.90 5.82 29.99
C THR A 21 7.12 5.52 28.71
N LEU A 22 7.83 5.25 27.62
CA LEU A 22 7.26 4.68 26.40
C LEU A 22 6.49 3.42 26.82
N THR A 23 5.17 3.55 26.95
CA THR A 23 4.31 2.37 27.08
C THR A 23 4.46 1.57 25.80
N PRO A 24 4.69 0.24 25.87
CA PRO A 24 4.69 -0.59 24.68
C PRO A 24 3.38 -0.36 23.91
N ALA A 25 3.45 -0.44 22.58
CA ALA A 25 2.23 -0.42 21.78
C ALA A 25 1.28 -1.48 22.33
N ALA A 26 0.03 -1.07 22.60
CA ALA A 26 -0.99 -2.04 22.93
C ALA A 26 -1.44 -2.69 21.62
N ALA A 27 -1.31 -4.00 21.51
CA ALA A 27 -2.03 -4.76 20.49
C ALA A 27 -3.54 -4.63 20.72
N GLY A 28 -4.29 -4.42 19.63
CA GLY A 28 -5.74 -4.26 19.67
C GLY A 28 -6.23 -3.25 18.65
N GLU A 29 -7.00 -2.26 19.12
CA GLU A 29 -7.62 -1.24 18.28
C GLU A 29 -6.62 -0.17 17.83
N ILE A 30 -6.70 0.22 16.56
CA ILE A 30 -6.11 1.47 16.05
C ILE A 30 -7.11 2.61 16.27
N THR A 31 -6.81 3.47 17.24
CA THR A 31 -7.67 4.58 17.69
C THR A 31 -7.46 5.87 16.90
N GLY A 32 -6.42 5.95 16.09
CA GLY A 32 -6.19 7.07 15.19
C GLY A 32 -4.88 7.01 14.43
N PHE A 33 -4.67 8.00 13.57
CA PHE A 33 -3.40 8.24 12.88
C PHE A 33 -2.73 9.46 13.49
N ASP A 34 -1.51 9.29 14.00
CA ASP A 34 -0.70 10.34 14.65
C ASP A 34 0.05 11.17 13.61
N GLY A 35 0.59 10.53 12.57
CA GLY A 35 1.26 11.25 11.49
C GLY A 35 2.18 10.40 10.61
N ALA A 36 2.72 11.07 9.60
CA ALA A 36 3.74 10.56 8.69
C ALA A 36 5.08 11.24 8.96
N PHE A 37 6.17 10.48 8.97
CA PHE A 37 7.51 10.96 9.32
C PHE A 37 8.56 10.45 8.33
N GLY A 38 9.72 11.11 8.30
CA GLY A 38 10.83 10.75 7.42
C GLY A 38 10.60 11.18 5.97
N ASP A 39 11.06 10.36 5.04
CA ASP A 39 11.18 10.68 3.61
C ASP A 39 9.91 10.38 2.80
N GLY A 40 8.75 10.67 3.40
CA GLY A 40 7.49 10.59 2.71
C GLY A 40 6.39 11.44 3.34
N ILE A 41 5.30 11.58 2.61
CA ILE A 41 4.12 12.35 3.04
C ILE A 41 2.84 11.56 2.80
N ILE A 42 1.78 11.96 3.51
CA ILE A 42 0.41 11.65 3.13
C ILE A 42 -0.13 12.79 2.27
N TYR A 43 -0.47 12.46 1.03
CA TYR A 43 -1.07 13.40 0.09
C TYR A 43 -2.57 13.56 0.39
N ILE A 44 -2.98 14.80 0.64
CA ILE A 44 -4.37 15.18 0.86
C ILE A 44 -5.01 15.47 -0.50
N ASP A 45 -5.69 14.48 -1.06
CA ASP A 45 -6.41 14.64 -2.32
C ASP A 45 -7.77 15.33 -2.10
N THR A 46 -7.79 16.64 -2.26
CA THR A 46 -9.01 17.44 -2.09
C THR A 46 -10.05 17.16 -3.17
N THR A 47 -9.69 16.53 -4.30
CA THR A 47 -10.66 16.16 -5.34
C THR A 47 -11.51 14.95 -4.94
N GLU A 48 -10.97 14.12 -4.04
CA GLU A 48 -11.65 12.98 -3.41
C GLU A 48 -12.16 13.32 -1.99
N ASN A 49 -12.25 14.62 -1.66
CA ASN A 49 -12.66 15.13 -0.35
C ASN A 49 -11.82 14.62 0.83
N VAL A 50 -10.56 14.25 0.61
CA VAL A 50 -9.66 13.85 1.70
C VAL A 50 -9.33 15.07 2.56
N THR A 51 -9.43 14.90 3.87
CA THR A 51 -9.15 15.95 4.87
C THR A 51 -7.95 15.56 5.73
N PRO A 52 -7.20 16.50 6.34
CA PRO A 52 -6.13 16.16 7.28
C PRO A 52 -6.64 15.26 8.42
N PRO A 53 -5.86 14.25 8.87
CA PRO A 53 -4.45 14.01 8.54
C PRO A 53 -4.18 13.15 7.28
N GLY A 54 -5.21 12.83 6.51
CA GLY A 54 -5.11 12.08 5.24
C GLY A 54 -5.32 10.58 5.36
N ILE A 55 -5.21 10.03 6.58
CA ILE A 55 -5.57 8.65 6.92
C ILE A 55 -6.56 8.69 8.09
N GLN A 56 -7.55 7.81 8.04
CA GLN A 56 -8.41 7.48 9.18
C GLN A 56 -8.40 5.97 9.43
N SER A 57 -8.54 5.59 10.70
CA SER A 57 -8.89 4.22 11.10
C SER A 57 -10.39 4.13 11.33
N ILE A 58 -11.00 3.08 10.79
CA ILE A 58 -12.38 2.71 11.05
C ILE A 58 -12.36 1.39 11.81
N THR A 59 -12.97 1.37 12.99
CA THR A 59 -13.19 0.16 13.79
C THR A 59 -14.68 -0.10 13.88
N GLY A 60 -15.21 -0.99 13.05
CA GLY A 60 -16.60 -1.43 13.10
C GLY A 60 -16.84 -2.59 14.08
N ALA A 61 -15.83 -3.43 14.32
CA ALA A 61 -15.89 -4.53 15.28
C ALA A 61 -14.55 -4.72 15.99
N LEU A 62 -14.55 -4.74 17.33
CA LEU A 62 -13.38 -5.12 18.11
C LEU A 62 -13.24 -6.64 18.16
N ASN A 63 -11.99 -7.12 18.20
CA ASN A 63 -11.67 -8.54 18.31
C ASN A 63 -12.23 -9.38 17.14
N ASN A 64 -12.33 -8.76 15.96
CA ASN A 64 -12.66 -9.42 14.71
C ASN A 64 -11.39 -10.01 14.10
N ASP A 65 -11.22 -11.32 14.29
CA ASP A 65 -10.28 -12.15 13.55
C ASP A 65 -11.05 -12.74 12.35
N ASP A 66 -11.39 -11.85 11.41
CA ASP A 66 -12.34 -12.12 10.33
C ASP A 66 -11.69 -12.28 8.95
N PHE A 67 -10.42 -11.91 8.78
CA PHE A 67 -9.63 -12.17 7.57
C PHE A 67 -9.07 -13.58 7.54
N THR A 68 -9.97 -14.56 7.65
CA THR A 68 -9.63 -15.97 7.64
C THR A 68 -9.67 -16.57 6.23
N SER A 69 -9.10 -17.75 6.05
CA SER A 69 -9.29 -18.54 4.81
C SER A 69 -10.76 -18.74 4.40
N ALA A 70 -11.71 -18.59 5.34
CA ALA A 70 -13.14 -18.73 5.08
C ALA A 70 -13.78 -17.53 4.38
N ASN A 71 -13.26 -16.30 4.53
CA ASN A 71 -13.75 -15.13 3.78
C ASN A 71 -12.96 -14.89 2.47
N GLY A 72 -12.05 -15.81 2.13
CA GLY A 72 -11.20 -15.70 0.94
C GLY A 72 -10.30 -14.46 0.96
N PHE A 73 -10.09 -13.87 2.13
CA PHE A 73 -9.30 -12.66 2.34
C PHE A 73 -9.82 -11.44 1.58
N SER A 74 -11.10 -11.45 1.21
CA SER A 74 -11.75 -10.41 0.42
C SER A 74 -11.88 -9.10 1.21
N PRO A 75 -11.71 -7.93 0.56
CA PRO A 75 -12.09 -6.65 1.16
C PRO A 75 -13.62 -6.45 1.20
N SER A 76 -14.40 -7.35 0.58
CA SER A 76 -15.86 -7.33 0.62
C SER A 76 -16.37 -7.57 2.03
N GLY A 77 -17.22 -6.66 2.52
CA GLY A 77 -17.82 -6.79 3.86
C GLY A 77 -16.88 -6.46 5.02
N VAL A 78 -15.70 -5.90 4.74
CA VAL A 78 -14.76 -5.47 5.78
C VAL A 78 -15.36 -4.38 6.65
N VAL A 79 -15.25 -4.56 7.96
CA VAL A 79 -15.75 -3.63 8.97
C VAL A 79 -14.66 -2.78 9.62
N ASN A 80 -13.40 -3.21 9.51
CA ASN A 80 -12.24 -2.51 10.05
C ASN A 80 -11.22 -2.21 8.96
N CYS A 81 -10.83 -0.95 8.82
CA CYS A 81 -9.86 -0.57 7.79
C CYS A 81 -9.06 0.68 8.12
N LEU A 82 -7.90 0.79 7.48
CA LEU A 82 -7.12 2.01 7.35
C LEU A 82 -7.35 2.57 5.95
N MET A 83 -7.85 3.79 5.86
CA MET A 83 -8.29 4.35 4.59
C MET A 83 -8.13 5.87 4.53
N ALA A 84 -8.39 6.47 3.37
CA ALA A 84 -8.38 7.92 3.24
C ALA A 84 -9.41 8.57 4.18
N SER A 85 -9.07 9.70 4.79
CA SER A 85 -9.93 10.49 5.68
C SER A 85 -10.93 11.34 4.89
N ASN A 86 -11.94 10.67 4.33
CA ASN A 86 -13.10 11.24 3.65
C ASN A 86 -14.39 10.50 4.06
N ASP A 87 -15.52 10.84 3.46
CA ASP A 87 -16.85 10.30 3.81
C ASP A 87 -17.08 8.85 3.34
N ASN A 88 -16.07 8.18 2.78
CA ASN A 88 -16.18 6.77 2.40
C ASN A 88 -16.14 5.84 3.61
N VAL A 89 -16.58 4.59 3.40
CA VAL A 89 -16.51 3.50 4.39
C VAL A 89 -15.66 2.35 3.86
N CYS A 90 -15.29 1.41 4.73
CA CYS A 90 -14.43 0.28 4.36
C CYS A 90 -14.96 -0.53 3.16
N ASN A 91 -16.28 -0.72 3.10
CA ASN A 91 -16.96 -1.44 2.02
C ASN A 91 -17.42 -0.52 0.87
N SER A 92 -16.93 0.73 0.78
CA SER A 92 -17.20 1.58 -0.38
C SER A 92 -16.70 0.90 -1.67
N PRO A 93 -17.36 1.10 -2.83
CA PRO A 93 -16.93 0.53 -4.10
C PRO A 93 -15.47 0.88 -4.50
N PRO A 94 -14.87 0.15 -5.46
CA PRO A 94 -13.63 0.59 -6.12
C PRO A 94 -13.79 1.98 -6.78
N GLY A 95 -12.68 2.71 -6.94
CA GLY A 95 -12.68 4.03 -7.61
C GLY A 95 -13.28 5.20 -6.80
N THR A 96 -13.78 4.96 -5.58
CA THR A 96 -14.43 6.02 -4.79
C THR A 96 -13.47 6.96 -4.06
N GLY A 97 -12.16 6.82 -4.25
CA GLY A 97 -11.15 7.56 -3.48
C GLY A 97 -10.96 7.07 -2.04
N LYS A 98 -11.30 5.80 -1.73
CA LYS A 98 -11.09 5.24 -0.37
C LYS A 98 -9.62 4.96 -0.02
N ARG A 99 -8.71 4.95 -0.99
CA ARG A 99 -7.28 4.65 -0.73
C ARG A 99 -6.55 5.91 -0.28
N TYR A 100 -5.90 5.87 0.88
CA TYR A 100 -4.99 6.96 1.24
C TYR A 100 -3.77 6.95 0.33
N LYS A 101 -3.21 8.13 0.06
CA LYS A 101 -2.13 8.32 -0.90
C LYS A 101 -0.86 8.71 -0.16
N SER A 102 0.18 7.91 -0.31
CA SER A 102 1.51 8.19 0.25
C SER A 102 2.50 8.47 -0.88
N TRP A 103 3.34 9.48 -0.68
CA TRP A 103 4.40 9.83 -1.63
C TRP A 103 5.76 9.63 -0.97
N LEU A 104 6.64 8.88 -1.62
CA LEU A 104 8.02 8.69 -1.18
C LEU A 104 8.87 9.78 -1.80
N GLN A 105 9.52 10.61 -1.00
CA GLN A 105 10.22 11.82 -1.44
C GLN A 105 11.75 11.73 -1.33
N GLY A 106 12.27 10.73 -0.62
CA GLY A 106 13.71 10.56 -0.49
C GLY A 106 14.16 9.10 -0.29
N PRO A 107 15.45 8.89 -0.02
CA PRO A 107 16.05 7.57 0.15
C PRO A 107 15.89 6.97 1.56
N ASP A 108 15.55 7.78 2.57
CA ASP A 108 15.47 7.34 3.96
C ASP A 108 14.11 6.68 4.28
N GLY A 109 13.95 6.28 5.54
CA GLY A 109 12.73 5.63 6.03
C GLY A 109 11.50 6.53 5.93
N PHE A 110 10.34 5.94 5.60
CA PHE A 110 9.04 6.60 5.65
C PHE A 110 8.15 5.92 6.68
N ASP A 111 7.75 6.66 7.71
CA ASP A 111 7.08 6.08 8.87
C ASP A 111 5.62 6.53 8.96
N LEU A 112 4.70 5.58 9.12
CA LEU A 112 3.30 5.85 9.42
C LEU A 112 3.03 5.53 10.88
N ARG A 113 2.68 6.53 11.68
CA ARG A 113 2.41 6.35 13.11
C ARG A 113 0.92 6.31 13.42
N PHE A 114 0.49 5.28 14.11
CA PHE A 114 -0.89 5.03 14.51
C PHE A 114 -1.04 5.01 16.02
N LEU A 115 -2.17 5.49 16.52
CA LEU A 115 -2.50 5.40 17.93
C LEU A 115 -3.19 4.06 18.22
N THR A 116 -2.85 3.38 19.32
CA THR A 116 -3.48 2.10 19.66
C THR A 116 -4.02 2.00 21.08
N ALA A 117 -5.01 1.12 21.26
CA ALA A 117 -5.60 0.77 22.54
C ALA A 117 -5.84 -0.76 22.64
N PRO A 118 -5.76 -1.36 23.84
CA PRO A 118 -6.08 -2.78 24.02
C PRO A 118 -7.55 -3.07 23.70
N SER A 119 -7.82 -4.09 22.88
CA SER A 119 -9.19 -4.55 22.60
C SER A 119 -9.57 -5.84 23.35
N GLY A 120 -8.60 -6.54 23.94
CA GLY A 120 -8.80 -7.82 24.65
C GLY A 120 -8.72 -9.07 23.77
N GLY A 121 -8.41 -8.91 22.48
CA GLY A 121 -8.28 -9.95 21.46
C GLY A 121 -7.62 -9.37 20.19
N VAL A 122 -7.69 -10.10 19.08
CA VAL A 122 -7.11 -9.68 17.79
C VAL A 122 -8.11 -8.82 17.03
N THR A 123 -7.78 -7.55 16.82
CA THR A 123 -8.57 -6.63 15.97
C THR A 123 -7.80 -6.43 14.67
N GLU A 124 -8.34 -6.90 13.56
CA GLU A 124 -7.68 -6.83 12.26
C GLU A 124 -8.12 -5.61 11.46
N TYR A 125 -7.24 -5.08 10.61
CA TYR A 125 -7.51 -3.92 9.76
C TYR A 125 -7.08 -4.17 8.33
N PHE A 126 -7.99 -3.97 7.38
CA PHE A 126 -7.62 -3.94 5.96
C PHE A 126 -6.96 -2.60 5.61
N ASN A 127 -5.79 -2.64 4.97
CA ASN A 127 -5.10 -1.43 4.56
C ASN A 127 -5.47 -1.03 3.12
N PHE A 128 -6.15 0.12 2.97
CA PHE A 128 -6.39 0.76 1.69
C PHE A 128 -5.35 1.86 1.43
N GLY A 129 -4.13 1.45 1.12
CA GLY A 129 -3.03 2.36 0.78
C GLY A 129 -2.70 2.39 -0.72
N LYS A 130 -2.16 3.52 -1.16
CA LYS A 130 -1.43 3.66 -2.44
C LYS A 130 -0.10 4.35 -2.18
N VAL A 131 0.96 3.83 -2.79
CA VAL A 131 2.31 4.42 -2.74
C VAL A 131 2.66 4.95 -4.12
N THR A 132 3.12 6.20 -4.17
CA THR A 132 3.69 6.81 -5.37
C THR A 132 5.14 7.19 -5.11
N ASN A 133 6.03 6.86 -6.04
CA ASN A 133 7.43 7.25 -5.94
C ASN A 133 7.65 8.66 -6.50
N PHE A 134 8.12 9.58 -5.66
CA PHE A 134 8.54 10.95 -5.99
C PHE A 134 9.96 11.23 -5.49
N SER A 135 10.77 10.19 -5.32
CA SER A 135 12.09 10.32 -4.68
C SER A 135 13.20 10.79 -5.61
N GLY A 136 12.88 11.07 -6.88
CA GLY A 136 13.85 11.41 -7.91
C GLY A 136 14.70 10.22 -8.38
N ALA A 137 14.51 9.04 -7.80
CA ALA A 137 15.24 7.81 -8.10
C ALA A 137 14.26 6.64 -8.32
N ARG A 138 14.76 5.55 -8.90
CA ARG A 138 13.99 4.30 -8.99
C ARG A 138 14.00 3.60 -7.65
N VAL A 139 12.85 3.06 -7.24
CA VAL A 139 12.76 2.22 -6.06
C VAL A 139 12.97 0.78 -6.48
N ALA A 140 14.04 0.15 -5.99
CA ALA A 140 14.36 -1.25 -6.30
C ALA A 140 13.57 -2.25 -5.43
N GLY A 141 12.85 -1.76 -4.43
CA GLY A 141 12.05 -2.57 -3.53
C GLY A 141 11.70 -1.86 -2.23
N PHE A 142 10.83 -2.48 -1.46
CA PHE A 142 10.31 -2.01 -0.18
C PHE A 142 10.56 -3.03 0.94
N SER A 143 10.71 -2.53 2.16
CA SER A 143 10.66 -3.29 3.40
C SER A 143 9.63 -2.65 4.31
N PHE A 144 8.54 -3.35 4.63
CA PHE A 144 7.57 -2.93 5.64
C PHE A 144 7.94 -3.55 6.97
N ILE A 145 8.03 -2.75 8.02
CA ILE A 145 8.42 -3.22 9.36
C ILE A 145 7.43 -2.69 10.38
N LEU A 146 6.92 -3.56 11.25
CA LEU A 146 6.09 -3.18 12.39
C LEU A 146 6.97 -2.84 13.59
N GLY A 147 6.65 -1.76 14.30
CA GLY A 147 7.41 -1.34 15.46
C GLY A 147 6.79 -0.18 16.24
N THR A 148 7.62 0.43 17.08
CA THR A 148 7.28 1.60 17.88
C THR A 148 8.36 2.68 17.70
N GLY A 149 8.02 3.94 17.97
CA GLY A 149 8.93 5.07 17.67
C GLY A 149 8.98 5.43 16.18
N THR A 150 9.78 6.41 15.81
CA THR A 150 9.95 6.86 14.41
C THR A 150 11.39 7.28 14.17
N GLY A 151 11.83 7.28 12.91
CA GLY A 151 13.16 7.68 12.48
C GLY A 151 14.25 6.89 13.20
N ALA A 152 15.20 7.61 13.80
CA ALA A 152 16.31 6.98 14.54
C ALA A 152 15.88 6.25 15.82
N ASP A 153 14.69 6.58 16.37
CA ASP A 153 14.14 5.97 17.58
C ASP A 153 13.21 4.79 17.28
N PHE A 154 13.07 4.41 15.99
CA PHE A 154 12.26 3.27 15.61
C PHE A 154 12.83 1.96 16.17
N THR A 155 11.97 1.22 16.86
CA THR A 155 12.26 -0.09 17.44
C THR A 155 11.30 -1.12 16.84
N PRO A 156 11.79 -2.09 16.05
CA PRO A 156 10.98 -3.17 15.51
C PRO A 156 10.32 -4.00 16.61
N VAL A 157 9.14 -4.55 16.33
CA VAL A 157 8.50 -5.59 17.16
C VAL A 157 9.48 -6.76 17.33
N ALA A 158 9.49 -7.35 18.53
CA ALA A 158 10.38 -8.48 18.79
C ALA A 158 9.98 -9.72 17.98
N ALA A 159 10.98 -10.49 17.53
CA ALA A 159 10.79 -11.78 16.89
C ALA A 159 9.89 -12.70 17.73
N GLY A 160 9.08 -13.51 17.04
CA GLY A 160 8.03 -14.35 17.65
C GLY A 160 6.72 -13.62 17.99
N GLY A 161 6.53 -12.37 17.53
CA GLY A 161 5.27 -11.64 17.66
C GLY A 161 4.85 -11.32 19.10
N ALA A 162 5.81 -11.25 20.02
CA ALA A 162 5.54 -11.12 21.45
C ALA A 162 4.75 -9.86 21.84
N ASP A 163 4.80 -8.82 20.99
CA ASP A 163 4.05 -7.57 21.17
C ASP A 163 2.61 -7.65 20.64
N GLY A 164 2.20 -8.79 20.06
CA GLY A 164 0.83 -9.05 19.61
C GLY A 164 0.41 -8.29 18.35
N VAL A 165 1.38 -7.74 17.61
CA VAL A 165 1.15 -7.04 16.33
C VAL A 165 1.88 -7.81 15.23
N SER A 166 1.16 -8.13 14.16
CA SER A 166 1.70 -8.81 12.98
C SER A 166 0.95 -8.38 11.73
N PHE A 167 1.58 -8.53 10.57
CA PHE A 167 0.88 -8.50 9.31
C PHE A 167 0.11 -9.79 9.16
N ASP A 168 -1.20 -9.70 9.03
CA ASP A 168 -2.00 -10.89 8.86
C ASP A 168 -2.03 -11.36 7.40
N ASN A 169 -2.17 -12.68 7.25
CA ASN A 169 -2.61 -13.33 6.03
C ASN A 169 -1.76 -12.98 4.80
N LEU A 170 -0.49 -13.35 4.88
CA LEU A 170 0.47 -13.16 3.80
C LEU A 170 0.76 -14.50 3.14
N VAL A 171 0.31 -14.62 1.89
CA VAL A 171 0.79 -15.66 0.98
C VAL A 171 1.86 -15.03 0.10
N ALA A 172 3.01 -15.69 -0.02
CA ALA A 172 4.04 -15.27 -0.99
C ALA A 172 3.42 -15.26 -2.39
N ALA A 173 3.31 -14.08 -2.99
CA ALA A 173 2.74 -13.90 -4.33
C ALA A 173 3.90 -13.68 -5.31
N THR A 174 4.24 -14.73 -6.06
CA THR A 174 5.31 -14.72 -7.09
C THR A 174 4.77 -14.50 -8.51
N ALA A 175 3.46 -14.28 -8.64
CA ALA A 175 2.79 -13.99 -9.90
C ALA A 175 1.51 -13.20 -9.63
N LYS A 176 0.94 -12.59 -10.69
CA LYS A 176 -0.46 -12.14 -10.68
C LYS A 176 -1.30 -13.26 -10.10
N ALA A 177 -1.94 -13.01 -8.98
CA ALA A 177 -2.93 -13.93 -8.48
C ALA A 177 -3.98 -14.14 -9.56
N GLY A 178 -4.22 -15.39 -9.95
CA GLY A 178 -5.40 -15.71 -10.74
C GLY A 178 -6.67 -15.21 -10.04
N GLU A 179 -7.82 -15.26 -10.73
CA GLU A 179 -9.11 -15.21 -10.03
C GLU A 179 -9.04 -16.21 -8.87
N TRP A 180 -9.14 -15.72 -7.64
CA TRP A 180 -8.95 -16.57 -6.48
C TRP A 180 -10.09 -17.61 -6.46
N PRO A 181 -9.82 -18.90 -6.23
CA PRO A 181 -10.77 -19.98 -6.51
C PRO A 181 -12.08 -19.96 -5.70
N THR A 182 -12.22 -19.07 -4.72
CA THR A 182 -13.43 -18.89 -3.90
C THR A 182 -14.13 -17.55 -4.12
N VAL A 183 -13.68 -16.75 -5.09
CA VAL A 183 -14.24 -15.44 -5.42
C VAL A 183 -15.42 -15.68 -6.35
N THR A 184 -16.65 -15.53 -5.82
CA THR A 184 -17.85 -15.51 -6.65
C THR A 184 -17.81 -14.29 -7.58
N ALA A 185 -18.50 -14.33 -8.72
CA ALA A 185 -18.42 -13.32 -9.79
C ALA A 185 -18.69 -11.84 -9.40
N GLY A 186 -19.04 -11.54 -8.13
CA GLY A 186 -19.14 -10.19 -7.57
C GLY A 186 -17.96 -9.74 -6.70
N ASP A 187 -16.99 -10.62 -6.42
CA ASP A 187 -15.83 -10.36 -5.56
C ASP A 187 -14.53 -10.09 -6.38
N LEU A 188 -14.63 -10.11 -7.71
CA LEU A 188 -13.50 -9.97 -8.66
C LEU A 188 -12.91 -8.56 -8.73
N ASP A 189 -13.64 -7.56 -8.24
CA ASP A 189 -13.27 -6.15 -8.40
C ASP A 189 -12.10 -5.70 -7.52
N GLN A 190 -11.71 -6.51 -6.53
CA GLN A 190 -10.52 -6.29 -5.69
C GLN A 190 -9.86 -7.63 -5.37
N ASN A 191 -8.97 -8.12 -6.24
CA ASN A 191 -8.21 -9.33 -5.94
C ASN A 191 -7.30 -9.06 -4.73
N PRO A 192 -7.54 -9.70 -3.57
CA PRO A 192 -6.87 -9.39 -2.30
C PRO A 192 -5.37 -9.71 -2.27
N LEU A 193 -4.88 -10.35 -3.34
CA LEU A 193 -3.46 -10.62 -3.56
C LEU A 193 -2.74 -9.52 -4.37
N GLN A 194 -3.40 -8.45 -4.81
CA GLN A 194 -2.79 -7.35 -5.57
C GLN A 194 -2.03 -6.33 -4.70
N ARG A 195 -1.33 -6.78 -3.66
CA ARG A 195 -0.85 -5.91 -2.58
C ARG A 195 0.28 -4.95 -2.99
N PHE A 196 1.01 -5.27 -4.06
CA PHE A 196 2.13 -4.46 -4.58
C PHE A 196 2.21 -4.40 -6.11
N PHE A 197 1.08 -4.57 -6.78
CA PHE A 197 1.03 -4.60 -8.25
C PHE A 197 0.49 -3.27 -8.80
N PHE A 198 0.82 -2.96 -10.05
CA PHE A 198 0.08 -2.00 -10.86
C PHE A 198 -1.09 -2.76 -11.51
N PRO A 199 -2.33 -2.62 -11.00
CA PRO A 199 -3.46 -3.34 -11.56
C PRO A 199 -3.82 -2.74 -12.92
N GLY A 200 -3.95 -3.60 -13.94
CA GLY A 200 -4.46 -3.17 -15.25
C GLY A 200 -3.39 -2.65 -16.21
N GLY A 201 -2.20 -3.25 -16.19
CA GLY A 201 -1.18 -3.04 -17.21
C GLY A 201 -0.16 -1.93 -16.93
N LEU A 202 0.79 -1.78 -17.85
CA LEU A 202 1.86 -0.79 -17.81
C LEU A 202 1.49 0.52 -18.50
N PHE A 203 1.39 1.58 -17.70
CA PHE A 203 1.18 2.98 -18.11
C PHE A 203 -0.14 3.22 -18.85
N GLY A 204 -1.03 4.00 -18.25
CA GLY A 204 -2.37 4.30 -18.76
C GLY A 204 -3.24 4.77 -17.61
N ASP A 205 -4.52 5.03 -17.87
CA ASP A 205 -5.48 5.36 -16.80
C ASP A 205 -5.66 4.16 -15.86
N GLY A 206 -5.59 2.93 -16.40
CA GLY A 206 -5.44 1.68 -15.65
C GLY A 206 -6.58 1.39 -14.67
N GLY A 207 -6.46 0.26 -13.95
CA GLY A 207 -7.43 -0.16 -12.93
C GLY A 207 -8.90 -0.16 -13.40
N GLN A 208 -9.79 0.36 -12.55
CA GLN A 208 -11.23 0.48 -12.79
C GLN A 208 -11.61 1.80 -13.50
N GLU A 209 -10.62 2.64 -13.83
CA GLU A 209 -10.85 4.02 -14.28
C GLU A 209 -10.56 4.26 -15.76
N GLY A 210 -10.06 3.28 -16.51
CA GLY A 210 -9.87 3.45 -17.95
C GLY A 210 -9.15 2.32 -18.67
N VAL A 211 -8.49 2.68 -19.77
CA VAL A 211 -7.86 1.74 -20.71
C VAL A 211 -6.64 1.08 -20.06
N THR A 212 -6.56 -0.25 -20.22
CA THR A 212 -5.45 -1.10 -19.74
C THR A 212 -4.15 -0.74 -20.46
N GLY A 213 -3.03 -0.82 -19.73
CA GLY A 213 -1.73 -0.23 -20.04
C GLY A 213 -1.23 -0.27 -21.49
N PHE A 214 -0.61 0.83 -21.91
CA PHE A 214 -0.07 1.12 -23.22
C PHE A 214 1.05 0.17 -23.65
N PHE A 215 2.01 -0.13 -22.77
CA PHE A 215 3.15 -1.00 -23.10
C PHE A 215 2.87 -2.49 -22.87
N SER A 216 1.91 -2.80 -21.99
CA SER A 216 1.56 -4.16 -21.61
C SER A 216 0.20 -4.15 -20.92
N ALA A 217 -0.66 -5.12 -21.25
CA ALA A 217 -1.89 -5.37 -20.51
C ALA A 217 -1.66 -6.19 -19.22
N ASP A 218 -0.48 -6.81 -19.08
CA ASP A 218 -0.11 -7.60 -17.91
C ASP A 218 0.29 -6.72 -16.73
N ASP A 219 -0.05 -7.18 -15.53
CA ASP A 219 0.31 -6.52 -14.28
C ASP A 219 1.84 -6.49 -14.12
N ALA A 220 2.33 -5.49 -13.39
CA ALA A 220 3.75 -5.37 -13.02
C ALA A 220 3.86 -5.02 -11.53
N GLY A 221 5.03 -5.16 -10.94
CA GLY A 221 5.24 -4.80 -9.54
C GLY A 221 6.27 -5.67 -8.87
N PHE A 222 6.17 -5.79 -7.55
CA PHE A 222 7.09 -6.57 -6.74
C PHE A 222 6.44 -7.83 -6.18
N GLU A 223 7.21 -8.92 -6.13
CA GLU A 223 6.88 -10.06 -5.27
C GLU A 223 6.92 -9.63 -3.80
N VAL A 224 6.13 -10.29 -2.94
CA VAL A 224 6.15 -10.06 -1.49
C VAL A 224 6.69 -11.28 -0.78
N VAL A 225 7.66 -11.05 0.09
CA VAL A 225 8.36 -12.05 0.89
C VAL A 225 8.16 -11.69 2.37
N PRO A 226 7.16 -12.30 3.04
CA PRO A 226 7.00 -12.13 4.48
C PRO A 226 8.11 -12.86 5.24
N ASP A 227 8.50 -12.32 6.39
CA ASP A 227 9.34 -13.03 7.34
C ASP A 227 8.54 -14.08 8.13
N ALA A 228 9.25 -14.96 8.85
CA ALA A 228 8.63 -16.09 9.55
C ALA A 228 7.67 -15.65 10.68
N ASP A 229 7.92 -14.47 11.25
CA ASP A 229 7.17 -13.92 12.37
C ASP A 229 6.06 -12.96 11.93
N LEU A 230 5.93 -12.70 10.62
CA LEU A 230 4.98 -11.77 10.02
C LEU A 230 5.07 -10.35 10.58
N ILE A 231 6.26 -9.91 11.00
CA ILE A 231 6.53 -8.55 11.50
C ILE A 231 7.28 -7.70 10.48
N ARG A 232 7.75 -8.33 9.39
CA ARG A 232 8.45 -7.69 8.28
C ARG A 232 8.00 -8.26 6.95
N LEU A 233 7.76 -7.38 5.98
CA LEU A 233 7.54 -7.73 4.57
C LEU A 233 8.62 -7.13 3.73
N ASP A 234 9.36 -7.96 3.00
CA ASP A 234 10.29 -7.51 1.99
C ASP A 234 9.70 -7.70 0.61
N THR A 235 10.06 -6.83 -0.33
CA THR A 235 9.81 -7.10 -1.73
C THR A 235 10.90 -7.96 -2.33
N GLY A 236 10.49 -8.95 -3.11
CA GLY A 236 11.38 -9.75 -3.97
C GLY A 236 11.68 -9.04 -5.29
N VAL A 237 11.76 -9.82 -6.36
CA VAL A 237 12.14 -9.33 -7.69
C VAL A 237 10.99 -8.52 -8.30
N PHE A 238 11.32 -7.46 -9.04
CA PHE A 238 10.34 -6.76 -9.86
C PHE A 238 9.96 -7.64 -11.08
N PHE A 239 8.67 -7.86 -11.31
CA PHE A 239 8.18 -8.68 -12.41
C PHE A 239 7.44 -7.84 -13.47
N ASN A 240 7.31 -8.44 -14.66
CA ASN A 240 6.82 -7.92 -15.95
C ASN A 240 7.97 -7.76 -16.96
N ALA A 241 7.91 -8.55 -18.04
CA ALA A 241 9.00 -8.65 -19.01
C ALA A 241 9.19 -7.34 -19.80
N GLU A 242 8.09 -6.70 -20.18
CA GLU A 242 8.05 -5.43 -20.91
C GLU A 242 8.61 -4.29 -20.04
N HIS A 243 8.21 -4.23 -18.77
CA HIS A 243 8.75 -3.25 -17.83
C HIS A 243 10.25 -3.45 -17.65
N LEU A 244 10.70 -4.68 -17.44
CA LEU A 244 12.11 -4.99 -17.25
C LEU A 244 12.95 -4.62 -18.49
N ALA A 245 12.44 -4.90 -19.69
CA ALA A 245 13.12 -4.61 -20.94
C ALA A 245 13.23 -3.10 -21.22
N LEU A 246 12.16 -2.34 -20.98
CA LEU A 246 12.07 -0.92 -21.33
C LEU A 246 12.53 0.01 -20.20
N PHE A 247 12.25 -0.37 -18.97
CA PHE A 247 12.37 0.48 -17.78
C PHE A 247 13.16 -0.16 -16.66
N GLY A 248 13.68 -1.39 -16.79
CA GLY A 248 14.48 -2.05 -15.75
C GLY A 248 13.68 -2.51 -14.53
N ASP A 249 14.40 -2.79 -13.44
CA ASP A 249 13.95 -3.57 -12.28
C ASP A 249 13.52 -2.73 -11.07
N GLY A 250 12.83 -1.61 -11.29
CA GLY A 250 12.34 -0.80 -10.18
C GLY A 250 11.19 0.12 -10.51
N LEU A 251 10.39 0.44 -9.49
CA LEU A 251 9.30 1.41 -9.60
C LEU A 251 9.86 2.77 -10.00
N LEU A 252 9.42 3.25 -11.15
CA LEU A 252 9.80 4.55 -11.69
C LEU A 252 9.33 5.69 -10.79
N ASP A 253 10.12 6.76 -10.78
CA ASP A 253 9.67 8.03 -10.24
C ASP A 253 8.51 8.57 -11.09
N ARG A 254 7.50 9.17 -10.45
CA ARG A 254 6.29 9.68 -11.11
C ARG A 254 6.60 10.74 -12.17
N THR A 255 7.68 11.50 -12.03
CA THR A 255 8.13 12.49 -13.03
C THR A 255 8.85 11.87 -14.23
N ARG A 256 9.12 10.56 -14.19
CA ARG A 256 9.82 9.82 -15.23
C ARG A 256 8.95 8.77 -15.91
N LEU A 257 7.63 8.81 -15.68
CA LEU A 257 6.72 7.96 -16.42
C LEU A 257 6.64 8.49 -17.86
N PRO A 258 6.69 7.60 -18.87
CA PRO A 258 6.49 8.00 -20.24
C PRO A 258 5.08 8.57 -20.39
N GLU A 259 4.99 9.85 -20.73
CA GLU A 259 3.78 10.50 -21.20
C GLU A 259 3.81 10.40 -22.72
N GLY A 260 3.26 9.31 -23.29
CA GLY A 260 3.06 9.04 -24.72
C GLY A 260 4.13 9.57 -25.71
N LEU A 261 4.96 8.68 -26.26
CA LEU A 261 5.82 9.04 -27.39
C LEU A 261 5.09 8.68 -28.69
N PHE A 262 4.57 9.67 -29.41
CA PHE A 262 4.08 9.44 -30.77
C PHE A 262 5.25 9.17 -31.71
N TRP A 263 5.14 8.12 -32.53
CA TRP A 263 6.08 7.87 -33.63
C TRP A 263 5.34 7.85 -34.97
N ASP A 264 6.02 8.31 -36.00
CA ASP A 264 5.57 8.36 -37.38
C ASP A 264 5.60 6.95 -38.00
N ASP A 265 4.41 6.36 -38.16
CA ASP A 265 4.23 4.98 -38.63
C ASP A 265 4.26 4.84 -40.17
N ASP A 266 4.39 5.93 -40.93
CA ASP A 266 4.41 5.85 -42.41
C ASP A 266 5.80 6.01 -43.04
N GLY A 267 6.80 6.38 -42.24
CA GLY A 267 8.19 6.53 -42.68
C GLY A 267 8.46 7.78 -43.51
N ASP A 268 7.52 8.74 -43.56
CA ASP A 268 7.67 10.05 -44.16
C ASP A 268 7.61 11.15 -43.08
N PRO A 269 8.74 11.76 -42.69
CA PRO A 269 8.78 12.77 -41.62
C PRO A 269 8.03 14.08 -41.93
N ASN A 270 7.33 14.17 -43.07
CA ASN A 270 6.53 15.32 -43.48
C ASN A 270 5.01 15.08 -43.38
N THR A 271 4.54 13.90 -43.00
CA THR A 271 3.10 13.60 -42.83
C THR A 271 2.69 13.79 -41.36
N GLU A 272 1.70 14.65 -41.11
CA GLU A 272 1.17 14.90 -39.76
C GLU A 272 -0.01 13.99 -39.38
N ALA A 273 -0.47 13.13 -40.31
CA ALA A 273 -1.80 12.53 -40.24
C ALA A 273 -1.85 11.11 -39.66
N VAL A 274 -0.70 10.44 -39.47
CA VAL A 274 -0.64 9.08 -38.92
C VAL A 274 0.27 9.06 -37.70
N LEU A 275 -0.17 9.76 -36.65
CA LEU A 275 0.41 9.62 -35.32
C LEU A 275 -0.18 8.34 -34.71
N VAL A 276 0.65 7.32 -34.56
CA VAL A 276 0.31 6.15 -33.74
C VAL A 276 0.92 6.38 -32.37
N ALA A 277 0.10 6.26 -31.32
CA ALA A 277 0.55 6.30 -29.95
C ALA A 277 1.40 5.06 -29.68
#